data_AF-A0A2X2UQN4-F1
#
_entry.id   AF-A0A2X2UQN4-F1
#
_cell.length_a   1.000
_cell.length_b   1.000
_cell.length_c   1.000
_cell.angle_alpha   90.00
_cell.angle_beta   90.00
_cell.angle_gamma   90.00
#
_symmetry.space_group_name_H-M   'P 1'
#
loop_
_entity.id
_entity.type
_entity.pdbx_description
1 polymer ?
#
loop_
_entity_poly.entity_id
_entity_poly.type
_entity_poly.pdbx_seq_one_letter_code
_entity_poly.pdbx_strand_id
1 'polypeptide(L)'
;MRRKTIDTIPVLSDAMKNILSAFSKSRSLPSGLVKRASIVLPASQGEFNQNIAPQAGLHYNNAAAWRSRFLAALPALRRIEMDAPEKLEDEIRAVLSDKKRPGAPSVFTPDQIMPIIVLACSSPNDFGYEVSQWSLDDTSRFPSSFVIASKTMTLLS
;
A
#
# COMPACT_ATOMS: atom_id res chain seq x y z
N MET A 1 -21.41 16.15 8.58
CA MET A 1 -20.00 15.69 8.63
C MET A 1 -19.83 14.79 9.86
N ARG A 2 -19.84 13.45 9.71
CA ARG A 2 -19.77 12.55 10.87
C ARG A 2 -18.37 12.66 11.48
N ARG A 3 -18.27 13.13 12.73
CA ARG A 3 -17.08 12.92 13.57
C ARG A 3 -16.90 11.41 13.65
N LYS A 4 -15.97 10.84 12.87
CA LYS A 4 -15.55 9.45 13.07
C LYS A 4 -15.05 9.39 14.51
N THR A 5 -15.65 8.50 15.28
CA THR A 5 -15.38 8.28 16.69
C THR A 5 -13.87 8.29 16.92
N ILE A 6 -13.45 8.96 17.99
CA ILE A 6 -12.05 8.96 18.41
C ILE A 6 -11.75 7.52 18.83
N ASP A 7 -11.23 6.71 17.92
CA ASP A 7 -10.83 5.35 18.23
C ASP A 7 -9.54 5.42 19.05
N THR A 8 -9.60 5.88 20.30
CA THR A 8 -8.47 5.97 21.24
C THR A 8 -7.82 4.62 21.38
N ILE A 9 -6.52 4.54 21.06
CA ILE A 9 -5.74 3.36 21.39
C ILE A 9 -5.68 3.30 22.92
N PRO A 10 -6.20 2.23 23.54
CA PRO A 10 -6.13 2.11 24.99
C PRO A 10 -4.67 2.02 25.42
N VAL A 11 -4.41 2.31 26.70
CA VAL A 11 -3.05 2.28 27.25
C VAL A 11 -2.37 0.95 26.90
N LEU A 12 -1.18 1.06 26.32
CA LEU A 12 -0.34 -0.08 25.94
C LEU A 12 0.54 -0.50 27.12
N SER A 13 0.95 -1.77 27.11
CA SER A 13 1.98 -2.26 28.03
C SER A 13 3.34 -1.63 27.71
N ASP A 14 4.25 -1.66 28.68
CA ASP A 14 5.58 -1.08 28.50
C ASP A 14 6.43 -1.85 27.48
N ALA A 15 6.23 -3.16 27.34
CA ALA A 15 6.88 -3.95 26.29
C ALA A 15 6.47 -3.46 24.89
N MET A 16 5.16 -3.29 24.63
CA MET A 16 4.68 -2.77 23.36
C MET A 16 5.17 -1.34 23.10
N LYS A 17 5.17 -0.46 24.12
CA LYS A 17 5.70 0.90 24.00
C LYS A 17 7.19 0.91 23.65
N ASN A 18 7.99 0.06 24.29
CA ASN A 18 9.42 -0.04 24.05
C ASN A 18 9.71 -0.49 22.62
N ILE A 19 8.98 -1.48 22.11
CA ILE A 19 9.09 -1.95 20.72
C ILE A 19 8.70 -0.83 19.74
N LEU A 20 7.55 -0.18 19.94
CA LEU A 20 7.10 0.93 19.09
C LEU A 20 8.08 2.12 19.11
N SER A 21 8.65 2.43 20.28
CA SER A 21 9.68 3.46 20.45
C SER A 21 10.95 3.11 19.66
N ALA A 22 11.43 1.86 19.77
CA ALA A 22 12.58 1.39 19.01
C ALA A 22 12.33 1.45 17.49
N PHE A 23 11.15 1.02 17.04
CA PHE A 23 10.77 1.07 15.62
C PHE A 23 10.69 2.50 15.10
N SER A 24 10.13 3.43 15.89
CA SER A 24 10.00 4.84 15.50
C SER A 24 11.34 5.58 15.35
N LYS A 25 12.40 5.07 15.99
CA LYS A 25 13.75 5.68 15.99
C LYS A 25 14.75 4.94 15.12
N SER A 26 14.37 3.77 14.58
CA SER A 26 15.29 2.91 13.85
C SER A 26 15.73 3.53 12.52
N ARG A 27 17.02 3.39 12.21
CA ARG A 27 17.61 3.77 10.92
C ARG A 27 17.73 2.60 9.93
N SER A 28 17.55 1.36 10.39
CA SER A 28 17.70 0.14 9.58
C SER A 28 16.36 -0.40 9.09
N LEU A 29 15.24 -0.03 9.73
CA LEU A 29 13.92 -0.48 9.33
C LEU A 29 13.40 0.29 8.11
N PRO A 30 12.52 -0.32 7.30
CA PRO A 30 11.88 0.37 6.18
C PRO A 30 11.19 1.66 6.65
N SER A 31 11.39 2.75 5.92
CA SER A 31 10.84 4.07 6.29
C SER A 31 9.33 4.08 6.49
N GLY A 32 8.59 3.26 5.73
CA GLY A 32 7.16 3.07 5.91
C GLY A 32 6.80 2.52 7.30
N LEU A 33 7.55 1.54 7.80
CA LEU A 33 7.33 0.97 9.13
C LEU A 33 7.63 2.00 10.22
N VAL A 34 8.75 2.72 10.10
CA VAL A 34 9.14 3.80 11.03
C VAL A 34 8.03 4.84 11.14
N LYS A 35 7.50 5.33 10.00
CA LYS A 35 6.39 6.29 9.95
C LYS A 35 5.10 5.77 10.60
N ARG A 36 4.83 4.47 10.51
CA ARG A 36 3.62 3.86 11.11
C ARG A 36 3.78 3.70 12.61
N ALA A 37 4.97 3.34 13.08
CA ALA A 37 5.28 3.32 14.51
C ALA A 37 5.20 4.73 15.13
N SER A 38 5.67 5.76 14.42
CA SER A 38 5.55 7.16 14.85
C SER A 38 4.11 7.69 14.83
N ILE A 39 3.16 6.96 14.21
CA ILE A 39 1.72 7.24 14.34
C ILE A 39 1.13 6.55 15.57
N VAL A 40 1.40 5.26 15.74
CA VAL A 40 0.75 4.43 16.76
C VAL A 40 1.19 4.81 18.17
N LEU A 41 2.48 5.11 18.37
CA LEU A 41 3.01 5.42 19.70
C LEU A 41 2.35 6.68 20.32
N PRO A 42 2.33 7.86 19.67
CA PRO A 42 1.64 9.02 20.21
C PRO A 42 0.12 8.81 20.31
N ALA A 43 -0.48 8.08 19.37
CA ALA A 43 -1.91 7.77 19.42
C ALA A 43 -2.31 6.95 20.65
N SER A 44 -1.40 6.11 21.17
CA SER A 44 -1.57 5.41 22.46
C SER A 44 -1.43 6.29 23.70
N GLN A 45 -0.89 7.49 23.53
CA GLN A 45 -0.74 8.51 24.58
C GLN A 45 -1.88 9.54 24.53
N GLY A 46 -2.87 9.35 23.66
CA GLY A 46 -4.03 10.23 23.53
C GLY A 46 -3.91 11.30 22.44
N GLU A 47 -2.83 11.31 21.65
CA GLU A 47 -2.68 12.30 20.58
C GLU A 47 -3.68 12.13 19.43
N PHE A 48 -4.05 13.25 18.83
CA PHE A 48 -4.98 13.30 17.72
C PHE A 48 -4.29 13.09 16.38
N ASN A 49 -4.97 12.42 15.45
CA ASN A 49 -4.43 12.17 14.10
C ASN A 49 -4.04 13.46 13.37
N GLN A 50 -4.70 14.59 13.66
CA GLN A 50 -4.39 15.90 13.08
C GLN A 50 -3.03 16.44 13.56
N ASN A 51 -2.62 16.11 14.78
CA ASN A 51 -1.33 16.52 15.35
C ASN A 51 -0.21 15.59 14.89
N ILE A 52 -0.49 14.29 14.84
CA ILE A 52 0.47 13.24 14.51
C ILE A 52 0.83 13.25 13.02
N ALA A 53 -0.15 13.43 12.14
CA ALA A 53 0.04 13.23 10.70
C ALA A 53 1.05 14.19 10.07
N PRO A 54 1.07 15.51 10.39
CA PRO A 54 2.11 16.43 9.94
C PRO A 54 3.52 15.99 10.38
N GLN A 55 3.67 15.49 11.61
CA GLN A 55 4.95 15.02 12.14
C GLN A 55 5.48 13.79 11.39
N ALA A 56 4.57 12.91 10.94
CA ALA A 56 4.90 11.74 10.13
C ALA A 56 5.01 12.03 8.62
N GLY A 57 4.73 13.27 8.19
CA GLY A 57 4.69 13.66 6.77
C GLY A 57 3.57 12.94 6.00
N LEU A 58 2.42 12.71 6.64
CA LEU A 58 1.28 11.97 6.09
C LEU A 58 -0.02 12.77 6.22
N HIS A 59 -1.01 12.43 5.40
CA HIS A 59 -2.36 12.95 5.56
C HIS A 59 -3.10 12.26 6.73
N TYR A 60 -3.94 12.97 7.48
CA TYR A 60 -4.61 12.46 8.68
C TYR A 60 -5.44 11.19 8.46
N ASN A 61 -6.00 11.00 7.25
CA ASN A 61 -6.71 9.76 6.89
C ASN A 61 -5.80 8.52 6.94
N ASN A 62 -4.52 8.65 6.58
CA ASN A 62 -3.56 7.56 6.68
C ASN A 62 -3.26 7.23 8.15
N ALA A 63 -3.10 8.25 8.99
CA ALA A 63 -2.92 8.05 10.43
C ALA A 63 -4.13 7.32 11.05
N ALA A 64 -5.36 7.72 10.67
CA ALA A 64 -6.58 7.05 11.10
C ALA A 64 -6.64 5.57 10.65
N ALA A 65 -6.22 5.26 9.42
CA ALA A 65 -6.19 3.90 8.91
C ALA A 65 -5.22 3.00 9.69
N TRP A 66 -4.00 3.47 9.96
CA TRP A 66 -3.01 2.71 10.73
C TRP A 66 -3.40 2.53 12.19
N ARG A 67 -4.02 3.54 12.80
CA ARG A 67 -4.59 3.46 14.14
C ARG A 67 -5.70 2.41 14.23
N SER A 68 -6.65 2.43 13.28
CA SER A 68 -7.73 1.44 13.20
C SER A 68 -7.18 0.02 13.01
N ARG A 69 -6.16 -0.14 12.16
CA ARG A 69 -5.49 -1.42 11.92
C ARG A 69 -4.80 -1.95 13.17
N PHE A 70 -4.08 -1.09 13.89
CA PHE A 70 -3.40 -1.48 15.13
C PHE A 70 -4.41 -1.86 16.22
N LEU A 71 -5.50 -1.11 16.37
CA LEU A 71 -6.59 -1.42 17.29
C LEU A 71 -7.23 -2.78 17.03
N ALA A 72 -7.48 -3.11 15.75
CA ALA A 72 -8.02 -4.39 15.37
C ALA A 72 -7.08 -5.56 15.74
N ALA A 73 -5.77 -5.34 15.71
CA ALA A 73 -4.76 -6.34 16.07
C ALA A 73 -4.47 -6.40 17.58
N LEU A 74 -4.81 -5.37 18.34
CA LEU A 74 -4.41 -5.23 19.75
C LEU A 74 -4.83 -6.40 20.66
N PRO A 75 -6.05 -6.97 20.55
CA PRO A 75 -6.41 -8.14 21.35
C PRO A 75 -5.51 -9.36 21.09
N ALA A 76 -5.08 -9.57 19.84
CA ALA A 76 -4.17 -10.65 19.49
C ALA A 76 -2.76 -10.37 20.03
N LEU A 77 -2.27 -9.15 19.90
CA LEU A 77 -0.96 -8.73 20.43
C LEU A 77 -0.88 -8.92 21.95
N ARG A 78 -1.95 -8.64 22.69
CA ARG A 78 -2.00 -8.87 24.15
C ARG A 78 -1.93 -10.35 24.52
N ARG A 79 -2.55 -11.24 23.73
CA ARG A 79 -2.43 -12.69 23.95
C ARG A 79 -1.00 -13.16 23.70
N ILE A 80 -0.39 -12.70 22.61
CA ILE A 80 1.00 -13.03 22.28
C ILE A 80 1.95 -12.53 23.38
N GLU A 81 1.75 -11.33 23.90
CA GLU A 81 2.56 -10.82 25.01
C GLU A 81 2.51 -11.72 26.26
N MET A 82 1.35 -12.32 26.55
CA MET A 82 1.19 -13.25 27.67
C MET A 82 1.75 -14.65 27.39
N ASP A 83 1.48 -15.19 26.20
CA ASP A 83 1.76 -16.59 25.89
C ASP A 83 3.19 -16.81 25.33
N ALA A 84 3.71 -15.84 24.57
CA ALA A 84 4.96 -15.93 23.82
C ALA A 84 5.60 -14.54 23.63
N PRO A 85 6.10 -13.92 24.71
CA PRO A 85 6.62 -12.55 24.68
C PRO A 85 7.78 -12.36 23.69
N GLU A 86 8.54 -13.41 23.38
CA GLU A 86 9.63 -13.39 22.39
C GLU A 86 9.14 -13.14 20.96
N LYS A 87 7.86 -13.42 20.65
CA LYS A 87 7.26 -13.20 19.32
C LYS A 87 6.59 -11.85 19.17
N LEU A 88 6.47 -11.09 20.27
CA LEU A 88 5.72 -9.84 20.28
C LEU A 88 6.28 -8.82 19.28
N GLU A 89 7.61 -8.71 19.18
CA GLU A 89 8.25 -7.78 18.26
C GLU A 89 7.93 -8.10 16.79
N ASP A 90 8.05 -9.37 16.41
CA ASP A 90 7.79 -9.83 15.05
C ASP A 90 6.32 -9.63 14.66
N GLU A 91 5.39 -9.85 15.59
CA GLU A 91 3.96 -9.65 15.36
C GLU A 91 3.59 -8.16 15.25
N ILE A 92 4.17 -7.29 16.09
CA ILE A 92 4.01 -5.83 15.92
C ILE A 92 4.58 -5.40 14.56
N ARG A 93 5.73 -5.94 14.16
CA ARG A 93 6.34 -5.68 12.84
C ARG A 93 5.40 -6.12 11.71
N ALA A 94 4.78 -7.29 11.81
CA ALA A 94 3.81 -7.79 10.83
C ALA A 94 2.54 -6.92 10.75
N VAL A 95 2.01 -6.49 11.90
CA VAL A 95 0.86 -5.58 11.98
C VAL A 95 1.15 -4.25 11.29
N LEU A 96 2.37 -3.71 11.44
CA LEU A 96 2.77 -2.44 10.81
C LEU A 96 3.28 -2.60 9.38
N SER A 97 3.51 -3.81 8.89
CA SER A 97 3.98 -4.07 7.52
C SER A 97 2.86 -3.95 6.49
N ASP A 98 3.22 -3.73 5.23
CA ASP A 98 2.22 -3.73 4.15
C ASP A 98 1.64 -5.12 3.96
N LYS A 99 0.31 -5.18 3.78
CA LYS A 99 -0.31 -6.42 3.33
C LYS A 99 0.13 -6.68 1.88
N LYS A 100 0.31 -7.96 1.54
CA LYS A 100 0.49 -8.36 0.15
C LYS A 100 -0.62 -7.70 -0.68
N ARG A 101 -0.24 -6.86 -1.65
CA ARG A 101 -1.21 -6.27 -2.57
C ARG A 101 -1.81 -7.42 -3.37
N PRO A 102 -3.12 -7.66 -3.33
CA PRO A 102 -3.73 -8.52 -4.32
C PRO A 102 -3.54 -7.77 -5.65
N GLY A 103 -2.72 -8.32 -6.54
CA GLY A 103 -2.59 -7.76 -7.88
C GLY A 103 -3.96 -7.67 -8.54
N ALA A 104 -4.12 -6.77 -9.52
CA ALA A 104 -5.32 -6.78 -10.33
C ALA A 104 -5.43 -8.15 -11.03
N PRO A 105 -6.60 -8.81 -11.00
CA PRO A 105 -6.79 -10.03 -11.78
C PRO A 105 -6.54 -9.75 -13.25
N SER A 106 -5.97 -10.71 -13.98
CA SER A 106 -5.70 -10.55 -15.41
C SER A 106 -7.01 -10.35 -16.17
N VAL A 107 -7.12 -9.23 -16.87
CA VAL A 107 -8.31 -8.92 -17.69
C VAL A 107 -8.25 -9.63 -19.05
N PHE A 108 -7.05 -9.91 -19.55
CA PHE A 108 -6.82 -10.53 -20.86
C PHE A 108 -6.63 -12.04 -20.76
N THR A 109 -7.21 -12.77 -21.70
CA THR A 109 -6.95 -14.21 -21.86
C THR A 109 -5.57 -14.44 -22.49
N PRO A 110 -4.96 -15.63 -22.32
CA PRO A 110 -3.69 -15.96 -22.98
C PRO A 110 -3.71 -15.71 -24.50
N ASP A 111 -4.83 -16.03 -25.15
CA ASP A 111 -5.02 -15.82 -26.59
C ASP A 111 -5.10 -14.33 -26.99
N GLN A 112 -5.49 -13.45 -26.07
CA GLN A 112 -5.46 -12.00 -26.27
C GLN A 112 -4.08 -11.42 -25.95
N ILE A 113 -3.35 -12.00 -24.99
CA ILE A 113 -2.03 -11.53 -24.57
C ILE A 113 -1.00 -11.71 -25.68
N MET A 114 -0.99 -12.86 -26.37
CA MET A 114 0.01 -13.14 -27.40
C MET A 114 0.00 -12.12 -28.55
N PRO A 115 -1.16 -11.78 -29.17
CA PRO A 115 -1.24 -10.72 -30.17
C PRO A 115 -0.80 -9.34 -29.66
N ILE A 116 -1.13 -9.00 -28.40
CA ILE A 116 -0.71 -7.73 -27.77
C ILE A 116 0.81 -7.66 -27.67
N ILE A 117 1.46 -8.75 -27.24
CA ILE A 117 2.93 -8.82 -27.13
C ILE A 117 3.57 -8.73 -28.51
N VAL A 118 3.10 -9.52 -29.48
CA VAL A 118 3.62 -9.51 -30.86
C VAL A 118 3.54 -8.11 -31.44
N LEU A 119 2.42 -7.42 -31.26
CA LEU A 119 2.24 -6.04 -31.71
C LEU A 119 3.24 -5.09 -31.05
N ALA A 120 3.31 -5.10 -29.71
CA ALA A 120 4.16 -4.18 -28.96
C ALA A 120 5.66 -4.36 -29.28
N CYS A 121 6.06 -5.56 -29.70
CA CYS A 121 7.44 -5.89 -30.06
C CYS A 121 7.75 -5.75 -31.56
N SER A 122 6.77 -5.43 -32.41
CA SER A 122 6.94 -5.29 -33.86
C SER A 122 6.99 -3.81 -34.28
N SER A 123 7.61 -3.51 -35.42
CA SER A 123 7.65 -2.15 -35.96
C SER A 123 6.32 -1.78 -36.62
N PRO A 124 5.82 -0.54 -36.49
CA PRO A 124 4.65 -0.10 -37.25
C PRO A 124 4.79 -0.28 -38.76
N ASN A 125 6.03 -0.16 -39.27
CA ASN A 125 6.35 -0.36 -40.69
C ASN A 125 6.06 -1.79 -41.16
N ASP A 126 6.17 -2.79 -40.26
CA ASP A 126 5.86 -4.19 -40.58
C ASP A 126 4.35 -4.39 -40.88
N PHE A 127 3.52 -3.44 -40.46
CA PHE A 127 2.08 -3.40 -40.72
C PHE A 127 1.68 -2.33 -41.73
N GLY A 128 2.66 -1.71 -42.41
CA GLY A 128 2.42 -0.71 -43.46
C GLY A 128 2.17 0.71 -42.96
N TYR A 129 2.51 1.02 -41.71
CA TYR A 129 2.44 2.38 -41.18
C TYR A 129 3.78 3.11 -41.34
N GLU A 130 3.77 4.32 -41.91
CA GLU A 130 4.96 5.17 -42.12
C GLU A 130 5.40 5.91 -40.84
N VAL A 131 5.34 5.25 -39.69
CA VAL A 131 5.78 5.80 -38.40
C VAL A 131 6.86 4.90 -37.80
N SER A 132 7.85 5.50 -37.17
CA SER A 132 8.98 4.78 -36.57
C SER A 132 8.66 4.13 -35.23
N GLN A 133 7.58 4.55 -34.57
CA GLN A 133 7.15 4.11 -33.25
C GLN A 133 5.63 4.10 -33.15
N TRP A 134 5.08 3.19 -32.34
CA TRP A 134 3.66 3.23 -32.00
C TRP A 134 3.36 4.47 -31.15
N SER A 135 2.40 5.29 -31.58
CA SER A 135 1.88 6.41 -30.79
C SER A 135 0.45 6.14 -30.33
N LEU A 136 0.02 6.74 -29.22
CA LEU A 136 -1.35 6.60 -28.71
C LEU A 136 -2.39 7.19 -29.68
N ASP A 137 -2.02 8.16 -30.49
CA ASP A 137 -2.91 8.81 -31.45
C ASP A 137 -3.22 7.92 -32.68
N ASP A 138 -2.31 7.01 -33.01
CA ASP A 138 -2.48 6.05 -34.11
C ASP A 138 -3.49 4.94 -33.77
N THR A 139 -3.97 4.87 -32.53
CA THR A 139 -4.84 3.79 -32.05
C THR A 139 -6.20 3.73 -32.72
N SER A 140 -6.66 4.85 -33.26
CA SER A 140 -7.88 4.96 -34.08
C SER A 140 -7.74 4.33 -35.48
N ARG A 141 -6.50 4.10 -35.94
CA ARG A 141 -6.16 3.53 -37.25
C ARG A 141 -5.90 2.03 -37.19
N PHE A 142 -5.93 1.46 -35.99
CA PHE A 142 -5.75 0.02 -35.83
C PHE A 142 -7.05 -0.73 -36.19
N PRO A 143 -6.95 -1.95 -36.75
CA PRO A 143 -8.13 -2.78 -37.00
C PRO A 143 -8.93 -3.02 -35.71
N SER A 144 -10.25 -3.24 -35.79
CA SER A 144 -11.11 -3.33 -34.60
C SER A 144 -10.71 -4.42 -33.58
N SER A 145 -9.92 -5.41 -33.99
CA SER A 145 -9.25 -6.39 -33.11
C SER A 145 -8.17 -5.80 -32.18
N PHE A 146 -7.70 -4.57 -32.41
CA PHE A 146 -6.64 -3.88 -31.67
C PHE A 146 -7.12 -2.87 -30.63
N VAL A 147 -8.39 -2.42 -30.68
CA VAL A 147 -8.93 -1.37 -29.78
C VAL A 147 -8.89 -1.79 -28.30
N ILE A 148 -8.71 -3.08 -28.04
CA ILE A 148 -8.61 -3.68 -26.72
C ILE A 148 -7.29 -3.31 -26.00
N ALA A 149 -6.19 -3.05 -26.72
CA ALA A 149 -4.89 -2.74 -26.11
C ALA A 149 -4.71 -1.26 -25.72
N SER A 150 -5.34 -0.35 -26.47
CA SER A 150 -5.16 1.10 -26.23
C SER A 150 -5.89 1.60 -24.99
N LYS A 151 -6.99 0.95 -24.58
CA LYS A 151 -7.79 1.38 -23.42
C LYS A 151 -7.17 1.03 -22.07
N THR A 152 -6.12 0.19 -22.05
CA THR A 152 -5.45 -0.25 -20.82
C THR A 152 -4.11 0.43 -20.54
N MET A 153 -3.56 1.19 -21.50
CA MET A 153 -2.29 1.90 -21.29
C MET A 153 -2.46 3.18 -20.44
N THR A 154 -3.69 3.69 -20.28
CA THR A 154 -4.01 4.82 -19.39
C THR A 154 -4.17 4.40 -17.91
N LEU A 155 -4.08 3.11 -17.57
CA LEU A 155 -4.23 2.62 -16.19
C LEU A 155 -2.90 2.21 -15.53
N LEU A 156 -1.76 2.52 -16.15
CA LEU A 156 -0.41 2.21 -15.64
C LEU A 156 0.50 3.45 -15.48
N SER A 157 -0.06 4.66 -15.39
CA SER A 157 0.67 5.86 -14.96
C SER A 157 0.05 6.47 -13.71
#